data_AF-A0A519ZYS8-F1
#
_entry.id   AF-A0A519ZYS8-F1
#
_cell.length_a   1.000
_cell.length_b   1.000
_cell.length_c   1.000
_cell.angle_alpha   90.00
_cell.angle_beta   90.00
_cell.angle_gamma   90.00
#
_symmetry.space_group_name_H-M   'P 1'
#
loop_
_entity.id
_entity.type
_entity.pdbx_description
1 polymer ?
#
loop_
_entity_poly.entity_id
_entity_poly.type
_entity_poly.pdbx_seq_one_letter_code
_entity_poly.pdbx_strand_id
1 'polypeptide(L)'
;WTVQHIKEYGGDPARIVLMGHSSGAGLAALLATGSDTLLTNYGLPARAAHAVLLDDPAGLDMRDYLSKMQYPGDAQYLIPFSKDPAVWRQASAYYHMRAGAPPFSIYIGGDTYPSISSSSEQFRQRLKQLGEEPKFTVVPGKKHVAMVTQLFWNNNQIYKELHRLVQ
;
A
#
# COMPACT_ATOMS: atom_id res chain seq x y z
N TRP A 1 -15.76 -8.85 5.84
CA TRP A 1 -16.21 -8.58 7.22
C TRP A 1 -16.48 -7.10 7.47
N THR A 2 -15.47 -6.21 7.51
CA THR A 2 -15.68 -4.77 7.83
C THR A 2 -16.76 -4.11 6.98
N VAL A 3 -16.72 -4.27 5.65
CA VAL A 3 -17.75 -3.73 4.74
C VAL A 3 -19.17 -4.16 5.14
N GLN A 4 -19.34 -5.37 5.66
CA GLN A 4 -20.65 -5.93 6.03
C GLN A 4 -21.11 -5.49 7.42
N HIS A 5 -20.19 -5.38 8.37
CA HIS A 5 -20.54 -5.23 9.79
C HIS A 5 -20.26 -3.85 10.38
N ILE A 6 -19.47 -2.99 9.73
CA ILE A 6 -19.02 -1.73 10.36
C ILE A 6 -20.15 -0.78 10.76
N LYS A 7 -21.31 -0.87 10.09
CA LYS A 7 -22.53 -0.14 10.47
C LYS A 7 -23.00 -0.47 11.89
N GLU A 8 -22.86 -1.72 12.32
CA GLU A 8 -23.21 -2.19 13.67
C GLU A 8 -22.34 -1.54 14.75
N TYR A 9 -21.14 -1.06 14.37
CA TYR A 9 -20.19 -0.37 15.23
C TYR A 9 -20.19 1.15 15.01
N GLY A 10 -21.18 1.69 14.30
CA GLY A 10 -21.33 3.13 14.04
C GLY A 10 -20.45 3.69 12.92
N GLY A 11 -19.72 2.86 12.18
CA GLY A 11 -18.94 3.31 11.03
C GLY A 11 -19.70 3.20 9.71
N ASP A 12 -19.17 3.87 8.69
CA ASP A 12 -19.76 3.95 7.37
C ASP A 12 -19.00 3.05 6.37
N PRO A 13 -19.63 2.01 5.79
CA PRO A 13 -18.96 1.13 4.85
C PRO A 13 -18.56 1.80 3.54
N ALA A 14 -19.09 2.99 3.24
CA ALA A 14 -18.68 3.79 2.08
C ALA A 14 -17.43 4.65 2.34
N ARG A 15 -16.94 4.72 3.60
CA ARG A 15 -15.79 5.55 4.02
C ARG A 15 -14.67 4.72 4.65
N ILE A 16 -14.48 3.48 4.17
CA ILE A 16 -13.40 2.60 4.62
C ILE A 16 -12.08 3.06 4.01
N VAL A 17 -11.12 3.44 4.84
CA VAL A 17 -9.74 3.73 4.43
C VAL A 17 -8.87 2.52 4.72
N LEU A 18 -8.15 2.04 3.70
CA LEU A 18 -7.12 1.01 3.90
C LEU A 18 -5.80 1.67 4.27
N MET A 19 -5.20 1.25 5.37
CA MET A 19 -3.90 1.72 5.81
C MET A 19 -3.02 0.55 6.21
N GLY A 20 -1.72 0.67 5.93
CA GLY A 20 -0.73 -0.26 6.46
C GLY A 20 0.65 0.36 6.51
N HIS A 21 1.54 -0.28 7.25
CA HIS A 21 2.97 0.01 7.30
C HIS A 21 3.78 -1.13 6.66
N SER A 22 4.90 -0.84 5.98
CA SER A 22 5.82 -1.86 5.45
C SER A 22 5.09 -2.87 4.56
N SER A 23 5.21 -4.17 4.82
CA SER A 23 4.49 -5.23 4.10
C SER A 23 2.97 -5.12 4.22
N GLY A 24 2.46 -4.61 5.34
CA GLY A 24 1.04 -4.33 5.52
C GLY A 24 0.53 -3.23 4.58
N ALA A 25 1.37 -2.25 4.26
CA ALA A 25 1.06 -1.25 3.25
C ALA A 25 1.06 -1.86 1.83
N GLY A 26 2.01 -2.76 1.53
CA GLY A 26 2.01 -3.53 0.29
C GLY A 26 0.72 -4.34 0.11
N LEU A 27 0.24 -4.99 1.16
CA LEU A 27 -1.05 -5.70 1.17
C LEU A 27 -2.24 -4.75 1.00
N ALA A 28 -2.24 -3.59 1.65
CA ALA A 28 -3.27 -2.57 1.47
C ALA A 28 -3.34 -2.09 0.02
N ALA A 29 -2.18 -1.84 -0.60
CA ALA A 29 -2.09 -1.50 -2.02
C ALA A 29 -2.59 -2.64 -2.91
N LEU A 30 -2.18 -3.89 -2.65
CA LEU A 30 -2.61 -5.05 -3.41
C LEU A 30 -4.11 -5.27 -3.34
N LEU A 31 -4.73 -5.10 -2.16
CA LEU A 31 -6.18 -5.19 -2.00
C LEU A 31 -6.91 -4.07 -2.75
N ALA A 32 -6.34 -2.86 -2.77
CA ALA A 32 -6.92 -1.72 -3.45
C ALA A 32 -6.77 -1.77 -4.98
N THR A 33 -5.72 -2.40 -5.51
CA THR A 33 -5.46 -2.46 -6.96
C THR A 33 -5.80 -3.82 -7.59
N GLY A 34 -5.51 -4.94 -6.92
CA GLY A 34 -5.80 -6.33 -7.31
C GLY A 34 -7.25 -6.77 -7.10
N SER A 35 -8.11 -5.79 -6.84
CA SER A 35 -9.43 -5.95 -6.25
C SER A 35 -10.43 -6.66 -7.20
N ASP A 36 -10.30 -6.54 -8.52
CA ASP A 36 -11.36 -7.03 -9.41
C ASP A 36 -11.53 -8.56 -9.39
N THR A 37 -10.51 -9.32 -9.00
CA THR A 37 -10.67 -10.78 -8.77
C THR A 37 -10.89 -11.08 -7.29
N LEU A 38 -10.15 -10.45 -6.38
CA LEU A 38 -10.26 -10.71 -4.95
C LEU A 38 -11.58 -10.20 -4.36
N LEU A 39 -11.93 -8.93 -4.57
CA LEU A 39 -13.18 -8.34 -4.07
C LEU A 39 -14.41 -8.98 -4.73
N THR A 40 -14.37 -9.21 -6.05
CA THR A 40 -15.48 -9.87 -6.77
C THR A 40 -15.74 -11.28 -6.25
N ASN A 41 -14.69 -12.06 -5.95
CA ASN A 41 -14.83 -13.40 -5.36
C ASN A 41 -15.54 -13.38 -3.99
N TYR A 42 -15.52 -12.24 -3.29
CA TYR A 42 -16.22 -12.02 -2.03
C TYR A 42 -17.48 -11.14 -2.16
N GLY A 43 -17.96 -10.89 -3.39
CA GLY A 43 -19.15 -10.08 -3.65
C GLY A 43 -19.01 -8.61 -3.23
N LEU A 44 -17.78 -8.11 -3.14
CA LEU A 44 -17.48 -6.74 -2.77
C LEU A 44 -17.39 -5.86 -4.03
N PRO A 45 -17.78 -4.56 -3.93
CA PRO A 45 -17.66 -3.64 -5.06
C PRO A 45 -16.19 -3.46 -5.45
N ALA A 46 -15.92 -3.22 -6.74
CA ALA A 46 -14.56 -2.99 -7.26
C ALA A 46 -13.80 -1.87 -6.53
N ARG A 47 -14.54 -0.91 -5.95
CA ARG A 47 -14.03 0.15 -5.07
C ARG A 47 -14.50 -0.05 -3.63
N ALA A 48 -14.07 -1.12 -2.97
CA ALA A 48 -14.39 -1.31 -1.55
C ALA A 48 -13.60 -0.40 -0.61
N ALA A 49 -12.47 0.16 -1.06
CA ALA A 49 -11.71 1.16 -0.33
C ALA A 49 -12.09 2.55 -0.82
N HIS A 50 -12.53 3.42 0.11
CA HIS A 50 -12.77 4.83 -0.15
C HIS A 50 -11.47 5.57 -0.47
N ALA A 51 -10.40 5.26 0.27
CA ALA A 51 -9.05 5.77 0.06
C ALA A 51 -8.00 4.80 0.60
N VAL A 52 -6.75 5.04 0.24
CA VAL A 52 -5.60 4.22 0.68
C VAL A 52 -4.48 5.11 1.22
N LEU A 53 -3.99 4.78 2.42
CA LEU A 53 -2.83 5.42 3.03
C LEU A 53 -1.70 4.39 3.20
N LEU A 54 -0.60 4.58 2.49
CA LEU A 54 0.57 3.71 2.55
C LEU A 54 1.67 4.36 3.38
N ASP A 55 2.03 3.74 4.50
CA ASP A 55 3.14 4.17 5.35
C ASP A 55 4.38 3.32 5.08
N ASP A 56 5.36 3.91 4.41
CA ASP A 56 6.65 3.32 4.06
C ASP A 56 6.54 1.91 3.42
N PRO A 57 5.86 1.80 2.26
CA PRO A 57 5.36 0.52 1.78
C PRO A 57 6.44 -0.39 1.20
N ALA A 58 6.49 -1.62 1.71
CA ALA A 58 7.30 -2.70 1.17
C ALA A 58 6.43 -3.66 0.33
N GLY A 59 7.03 -4.27 -0.69
CA GLY A 59 6.38 -5.31 -1.50
C GLY A 59 5.37 -4.80 -2.53
N LEU A 60 5.47 -3.54 -2.97
CA LEU A 60 4.64 -3.02 -4.06
C LEU A 60 4.94 -3.70 -5.41
N ASP A 61 6.21 -4.07 -5.64
CA ASP A 61 6.66 -4.89 -6.78
C ASP A 61 7.68 -5.95 -6.32
N MET A 62 7.16 -7.09 -5.85
CA MET A 62 7.95 -8.28 -5.51
C MET A 62 8.57 -8.96 -6.73
N ARG A 63 7.99 -8.79 -7.94
CA ARG A 63 8.59 -9.36 -9.15
C ARG A 63 9.91 -8.67 -9.46
N ASP A 64 9.94 -7.35 -9.46
CA ASP A 64 11.17 -6.56 -9.65
C ASP A 64 12.18 -6.85 -8.53
N TYR A 65 11.73 -6.84 -7.27
CA TYR A 65 12.56 -7.08 -6.11
C TYR A 65 13.25 -8.46 -6.13
N LEU A 66 12.48 -9.54 -6.26
CA LEU A 66 13.01 -10.92 -6.22
C LEU A 66 13.67 -11.37 -7.52
N SER A 67 13.48 -10.65 -8.63
CA SER A 67 14.29 -10.88 -9.83
C SER A 67 15.70 -10.30 -9.69
N LYS A 68 15.85 -9.22 -8.90
CA LYS A 68 17.14 -8.56 -8.67
C LYS A 68 17.92 -9.16 -7.51
N MET A 69 17.24 -9.55 -6.43
CA MET A 69 17.86 -10.11 -5.20
C MET A 69 19.08 -9.29 -4.76
N GLN A 70 18.92 -7.98 -4.80
CA GLN A 70 20.03 -7.02 -4.75
C GLN A 70 20.62 -6.89 -3.34
N TYR A 71 19.86 -7.23 -2.29
CA TYR A 71 20.23 -6.97 -0.90
C TYR A 71 20.53 -8.26 -0.13
N PRO A 72 21.43 -8.18 0.88
CA PRO A 72 21.71 -9.32 1.75
C PRO A 72 20.44 -9.85 2.43
N GLY A 73 20.23 -11.15 2.35
CA GLY A 73 19.11 -11.82 2.99
C GLY A 73 17.82 -11.88 2.15
N ASP A 74 17.79 -11.35 0.93
CA ASP A 74 16.58 -11.38 0.08
C ASP A 74 16.02 -12.78 -0.16
N ALA A 75 16.89 -13.80 -0.16
CA ALA A 75 16.49 -15.20 -0.33
C ALA A 75 15.51 -15.70 0.75
N GLN A 76 15.44 -15.03 1.91
CA GLN A 76 14.45 -15.36 2.94
C GLN A 76 13.00 -15.18 2.44
N TYR A 77 12.78 -14.24 1.51
CA TYR A 77 11.46 -13.96 0.95
C TYR A 77 11.00 -15.01 -0.06
N LEU A 78 11.88 -15.90 -0.52
CA LEU A 78 11.48 -17.06 -1.34
C LEU A 78 10.67 -18.09 -0.53
N ILE A 79 10.72 -18.04 0.81
CA ILE A 79 9.89 -18.89 1.67
C ILE A 79 8.41 -18.49 1.55
N PRO A 80 8.01 -17.22 1.84
CA PRO A 80 6.61 -16.80 1.69
C PRO A 80 6.16 -16.60 0.23
N PHE A 81 7.05 -16.26 -0.69
CA PHE A 81 6.68 -15.96 -2.09
C PHE A 81 6.99 -17.07 -3.09
N SER A 82 7.52 -18.21 -2.64
CA SER A 82 8.02 -19.30 -3.48
C SER A 82 9.14 -18.87 -4.44
N LYS A 83 9.57 -19.78 -5.33
CA LYS A 83 10.52 -19.51 -6.42
C LYS A 83 9.85 -19.24 -7.77
N ASP A 84 8.52 -19.13 -7.79
CA ASP A 84 7.76 -18.91 -9.02
C ASP A 84 7.55 -17.41 -9.30
N PRO A 85 8.11 -16.86 -10.41
CA PRO A 85 7.91 -15.46 -10.78
C PRO A 85 6.44 -15.08 -11.01
N ALA A 86 5.56 -16.04 -11.32
CA ALA A 86 4.13 -15.78 -11.43
C ALA A 86 3.53 -15.40 -10.07
N VAL A 87 3.96 -16.05 -8.98
CA VAL A 87 3.55 -15.71 -7.61
C VAL A 87 4.03 -14.31 -7.23
N TRP A 88 5.27 -13.96 -7.59
CA TRP A 88 5.81 -12.63 -7.31
C TRP A 88 5.01 -11.54 -8.02
N ARG A 89 4.67 -11.76 -9.30
CA ARG A 89 3.82 -10.84 -10.07
C ARG A 89 2.42 -10.74 -9.47
N GLN A 90 1.82 -11.86 -9.06
CA GLN A 90 0.49 -11.88 -8.47
C GLN A 90 0.44 -11.13 -7.14
N ALA A 91 1.48 -11.25 -6.31
CA ALA A 91 1.57 -10.56 -5.03
C ALA A 91 1.99 -9.08 -5.13
N SER A 92 2.21 -8.57 -6.34
CA SER A 92 2.70 -7.22 -6.57
C SER A 92 1.57 -6.30 -6.99
N ALA A 93 1.21 -5.34 -6.12
CA ALA A 93 0.20 -4.33 -6.39
C ALA A 93 0.46 -3.56 -7.71
N TYR A 94 1.73 -3.42 -8.08
CA TYR A 94 2.19 -2.77 -9.31
C TYR A 94 1.51 -3.26 -10.59
N TYR A 95 1.32 -4.58 -10.73
CA TYR A 95 0.78 -5.17 -11.96
C TYR A 95 -0.74 -5.20 -12.03
N HIS A 96 -1.42 -4.78 -10.97
CA HIS A 96 -2.88 -4.80 -10.90
C HIS A 96 -3.51 -3.42 -10.98
N MET A 97 -2.72 -2.34 -10.94
CA MET A 97 -3.22 -0.97 -11.04
C MET A 97 -3.98 -0.73 -12.36
N ARG A 98 -5.15 -0.09 -12.24
CA ARG A 98 -6.03 0.31 -13.34
C ARG A 98 -6.46 1.77 -13.09
N ALA A 99 -6.92 2.43 -14.16
CA ALA A 99 -7.50 3.76 -14.03
C ALA A 99 -8.77 3.71 -13.14
N GLY A 100 -9.03 4.79 -12.41
CA GLY A 100 -10.14 4.86 -11.48
C GLY A 100 -9.86 4.14 -10.15
N ALA A 101 -8.58 4.09 -9.76
CA ALA A 101 -8.17 3.63 -8.44
C ALA A 101 -8.68 4.60 -7.36
N PRO A 102 -8.85 4.16 -6.09
CA PRO A 102 -9.17 5.10 -5.02
C PRO A 102 -8.02 6.11 -4.82
N PRO A 103 -8.26 7.29 -4.22
CA PRO A 103 -7.20 8.21 -3.86
C PRO A 103 -6.12 7.53 -3.00
N PHE A 104 -4.86 7.70 -3.39
CA PHE A 104 -3.69 7.21 -2.66
C PHE A 104 -2.95 8.36 -1.97
N SER A 105 -2.56 8.12 -0.72
CA SER A 105 -1.59 8.93 0.02
C SER A 105 -0.44 8.05 0.47
N ILE A 106 0.77 8.36 0.01
CA ILE A 106 1.97 7.55 0.18
C ILE A 106 2.98 8.37 0.98
N TYR A 107 3.39 7.86 2.12
CA TYR A 107 4.40 8.44 3.00
C TYR A 107 5.64 7.54 3.03
N ILE A 108 6.83 8.12 2.94
CA ILE A 108 8.09 7.38 2.89
C ILE A 108 9.09 8.03 3.83
N GLY A 109 9.85 7.21 4.56
CA GLY A 109 10.97 7.71 5.35
C GLY A 109 12.12 8.20 4.46
N GLY A 110 12.63 9.41 4.69
CA GLY A 110 13.76 9.95 3.92
C GLY A 110 15.04 9.12 4.01
N ASP A 111 15.20 8.36 5.10
CA ASP A 111 16.34 7.46 5.35
C ASP A 111 15.89 5.99 5.39
N THR A 112 14.78 5.64 4.73
CA THR A 112 14.31 4.24 4.64
C THR A 112 15.18 3.39 3.70
N TYR A 113 14.83 2.11 3.56
CA TYR A 113 15.53 1.19 2.67
C TYR A 113 15.45 1.67 1.20
N PRO A 114 16.56 1.63 0.44
CA PRO A 114 16.56 2.06 -0.96
C PRO A 114 15.54 1.32 -1.84
N SER A 115 15.25 0.04 -1.53
CA SER A 115 14.21 -0.75 -2.19
C SER A 115 12.81 -0.18 -2.00
N ILE A 116 12.46 0.27 -0.79
CA ILE A 116 11.17 0.91 -0.48
C ILE A 116 11.05 2.23 -1.22
N SER A 117 12.08 3.09 -1.14
CA SER A 117 12.08 4.38 -1.83
C SER A 117 11.91 4.23 -3.34
N SER A 118 12.69 3.33 -3.96
CA SER A 118 12.63 3.09 -5.41
C SER A 118 11.29 2.48 -5.82
N SER A 119 10.82 1.45 -5.13
CA SER A 119 9.56 0.77 -5.47
C SER A 119 8.35 1.70 -5.32
N SER A 120 8.33 2.53 -4.27
CA SER A 120 7.25 3.49 -4.04
C SER A 120 7.22 4.61 -5.07
N GLU A 121 8.40 5.11 -5.50
CA GLU A 121 8.47 6.11 -6.58
C GLU A 121 7.98 5.51 -7.91
N GLN A 122 8.36 4.28 -8.24
CA GLN A 122 7.85 3.58 -9.43
C GLN A 122 6.33 3.39 -9.36
N PHE A 123 5.80 3.04 -8.18
CA PHE A 123 4.36 2.93 -7.96
C PHE A 123 3.64 4.26 -8.15
N ARG A 124 4.18 5.36 -7.60
CA ARG A 124 3.68 6.73 -7.82
C ARG A 124 3.63 7.08 -9.30
N GLN A 125 4.71 6.84 -10.03
CA GLN A 125 4.77 7.14 -11.47
C GLN A 125 3.72 6.36 -12.25
N ARG A 126 3.50 5.09 -11.89
CA ARG A 126 2.48 4.27 -12.55
C ARG A 126 1.06 4.77 -12.27
N LEU A 127 0.75 5.20 -11.05
CA LEU A 127 -0.53 5.87 -10.75
C LEU A 127 -0.72 7.13 -11.60
N LYS A 128 0.32 7.96 -11.73
CA LYS A 128 0.30 9.15 -12.59
C LYS A 128 0.06 8.85 -14.06
N GLN A 129 0.68 7.79 -14.59
CA GLN A 129 0.44 7.33 -15.96
C GLN A 129 -1.00 6.85 -16.19
N LEU A 130 -1.71 6.46 -15.13
CA LEU A 130 -3.13 6.07 -15.18
C LEU A 130 -4.09 7.26 -14.99
N GLY A 131 -3.56 8.48 -14.89
CA GLY A 131 -4.35 9.71 -14.72
C GLY A 131 -4.69 10.03 -13.26
N GLU A 132 -4.13 9.32 -12.30
CA GLU A 132 -4.30 9.58 -10.86
C GLU A 132 -3.23 10.55 -10.35
N GLU A 133 -3.54 11.39 -9.37
CA GLU A 133 -2.57 12.28 -8.72
C GLU A 133 -2.41 11.91 -7.24
N PRO A 134 -1.63 10.86 -6.91
CA PRO A 134 -1.45 10.43 -5.53
C PRO A 134 -0.69 11.48 -4.72
N LYS A 135 -1.10 11.69 -3.47
CA LYS A 135 -0.27 12.42 -2.51
C LYS A 135 0.96 11.58 -2.21
N PHE A 136 2.14 12.17 -2.35
CA PHE A 136 3.40 11.49 -2.09
C PHE A 136 4.29 12.39 -1.23
N THR A 137 4.70 11.91 -0.06
CA THR A 137 5.44 12.70 0.92
C THR A 137 6.63 11.92 1.44
N VAL A 138 7.83 12.46 1.21
CA VAL A 138 9.05 11.98 1.86
C VAL A 138 9.20 12.71 3.19
N VAL A 139 9.37 11.97 4.29
CA VAL A 139 9.51 12.49 5.64
C VAL A 139 11.00 12.51 6.01
N PRO A 140 11.67 13.68 6.01
CA PRO A 140 13.11 13.76 6.17
C PRO A 140 13.59 13.18 7.50
N GLY A 141 14.75 12.51 7.49
CA GLY A 141 15.39 11.97 8.70
C GLY A 141 14.71 10.73 9.31
N LYS A 142 13.63 10.23 8.70
CA LYS A 142 12.91 9.04 9.19
C LYS A 142 13.42 7.79 8.49
N LYS A 143 13.83 6.81 9.31
CA LYS A 143 14.09 5.42 8.91
C LYS A 143 12.79 4.61 8.90
N HIS A 144 12.83 3.41 8.34
CA HIS A 144 11.69 2.50 8.23
C HIS A 144 10.87 2.36 9.52
N VAL A 145 11.49 1.91 10.62
CA VAL A 145 10.78 1.73 11.91
C VAL A 145 10.28 3.07 12.49
N ALA A 146 10.98 4.17 12.22
CA ALA A 146 10.59 5.49 12.71
C ALA A 146 9.30 6.01 12.03
N MET A 147 8.94 5.45 10.86
CA MET A 147 7.70 5.78 10.17
C MET A 147 6.48 5.23 10.93
N VAL A 148 6.54 3.98 11.41
CA VAL A 148 5.43 3.43 12.21
C VAL A 148 5.41 3.93 13.64
N THR A 149 6.57 4.10 14.29
CA THR A 149 6.58 4.53 15.70
C THR A 149 6.12 5.98 15.88
N GLN A 150 6.16 6.82 14.83
CA GLN A 150 5.58 8.16 14.92
C GLN A 150 4.06 8.15 15.18
N LEU A 151 3.39 7.03 14.89
CA LEU A 151 1.95 6.86 15.12
C LEU A 151 1.59 6.76 16.61
N PHE A 152 2.57 6.63 17.52
CA PHE A 152 2.30 6.80 18.96
C PHE A 152 1.96 8.25 19.33
N TRP A 153 2.27 9.22 18.47
CA TRP A 153 1.91 10.63 18.65
C TRP A 153 0.85 11.05 17.63
N ASN A 154 -0.33 11.39 18.11
CA ASN A 154 -1.48 11.74 17.27
C ASN A 154 -1.28 13.03 16.44
N ASN A 155 -0.40 13.93 16.85
CA ASN A 155 -0.06 15.14 16.09
C ASN A 155 1.05 14.86 15.07
N ASN A 156 0.77 13.99 14.10
CA ASN A 156 1.68 13.72 12.98
C ASN A 156 0.95 13.88 11.64
N GLN A 157 1.72 13.93 10.55
CA GLN A 157 1.18 14.17 9.22
C GLN A 157 0.29 13.02 8.70
N ILE A 158 0.56 11.79 9.14
CA ILE A 158 -0.21 10.60 8.77
C ILE A 158 -1.61 10.65 9.40
N TYR A 159 -1.75 11.01 10.68
CA TYR A 159 -3.07 11.22 11.29
C TYR A 159 -3.85 12.36 10.65
N LYS A 160 -3.19 13.49 10.36
CA LYS A 160 -3.82 14.61 9.65
C LYS A 160 -4.36 14.17 8.28
N GLU A 161 -3.60 13.34 7.58
CA GLU A 161 -4.03 12.79 6.30
C GLU A 161 -5.16 11.78 6.46
N LEU A 162 -5.08 10.89 7.45
CA LEU A 162 -6.15 9.93 7.74
C LEU A 162 -7.47 10.66 8.00
N HIS A 163 -7.46 11.74 8.79
CA HIS A 163 -8.62 12.59 9.00
C HIS A 163 -9.16 13.22 7.72
N ARG A 164 -8.29 13.66 6.80
CA ARG A 164 -8.70 14.17 5.49
C ARG A 164 -9.32 13.09 4.61
N LEU A 165 -8.82 11.86 4.68
CA LEU A 165 -9.27 10.73 3.85
C LEU A 165 -10.61 10.12 4.32
N VAL A 166 -11.01 10.33 5.58
CA VAL A 166 -12.29 9.82 6.11
C VAL A 166 -13.45 10.82 6.04
N GLN A 167 -13.18 12.06 5.62
CA GLN A 167 -14.17 13.11 5.40
C GLN A 167 -14.86 12.91 4.05
#